data_AF-A0A810NXG9-F1
#
_entry.id   AF-A0A810NXG9-F1
#
_cell.length_a   1.000
_cell.length_b   1.000
_cell.length_c   1.000
_cell.angle_alpha   90.00
_cell.angle_beta   90.00
_cell.angle_gamma   90.00
#
_symmetry.space_group_name_H-M   'P 1'
#
loop_
_entity.id
_entity.type
_entity.pdbx_description
1 polymer ?
#
loop_
_entity_poly.entity_id
_entity_poly.type
_entity_poly.pdbx_seq_one_letter_code
_entity_poly.pdbx_strand_id
1 'polypeptide(L)'
;MSITPWRRAVPDPRENGPTRPPPPLDLGGATVYGAPLWDEARVSADNPVQRIESYRNKRIFLAAGTSPDPVNWFDTINETQVLAGQREFRAALGRAGIPHEWHELPGGHYFRHEMFLRDLDGMLARLRRAG
;
A
#
# COMPACT_ATOMS: atom_id res chain seq x y z
N MET A 1 0.12 -24.71 -12.17
CA MET A 1 -0.07 -23.25 -12.29
C MET A 1 1.23 -22.58 -11.89
N SER A 2 1.98 -22.05 -12.85
CA SER A 2 3.34 -21.51 -12.66
C SER A 2 3.26 -19.99 -12.45
N ILE A 3 3.86 -19.51 -11.36
CA ILE A 3 4.01 -18.08 -11.07
C ILE A 3 5.31 -17.63 -11.76
N THR A 4 5.19 -16.78 -12.77
CA THR A 4 6.35 -16.16 -13.42
C THR A 4 7.00 -15.16 -12.45
N PRO A 5 8.30 -15.29 -12.13
CA PRO A 5 8.99 -14.32 -11.29
C PRO A 5 9.23 -13.01 -12.07
N TRP A 6 9.16 -11.88 -11.37
CA TRP A 6 9.42 -10.50 -11.84
C TRP A 6 10.85 -10.23 -12.39
N ARG A 7 11.58 -11.24 -12.88
CA ARG A 7 12.97 -11.13 -13.34
C ARG A 7 13.17 -10.88 -14.84
N ARG A 8 12.14 -10.41 -15.56
CA ARG A 8 12.29 -10.08 -16.99
C ARG A 8 11.34 -8.97 -17.45
N ALA A 9 11.53 -7.77 -16.92
CA ALA A 9 10.94 -6.55 -17.45
C ALA A 9 11.98 -5.44 -17.67
N VAL A 10 13.24 -5.82 -17.90
CA VAL A 10 14.28 -4.89 -18.37
C VAL A 10 14.73 -5.38 -19.75
N PRO A 11 14.34 -4.70 -20.84
CA PRO A 11 14.85 -4.98 -22.18
C PRO A 11 16.37 -4.76 -22.24
N ASP A 12 17.08 -5.51 -23.09
CA ASP A 12 18.50 -5.28 -23.39
C ASP A 12 18.70 -3.83 -23.88
N PRO A 13 19.60 -3.02 -23.26
CA PRO A 13 19.84 -1.64 -23.66
C PRO A 13 20.35 -1.46 -25.09
N ARG A 14 20.70 -2.55 -25.80
CA ARG A 14 21.27 -2.49 -27.15
C ARG A 14 20.24 -2.54 -28.28
N GLU A 15 18.97 -2.82 -28.01
CA GLU A 15 17.97 -3.04 -29.08
C GLU A 15 17.11 -1.82 -29.46
N ASN A 16 17.20 -0.69 -28.76
CA ASN A 16 16.45 0.52 -29.15
C ASN A 16 17.31 1.78 -29.00
N GLY A 17 17.33 2.63 -30.04
CA GLY A 17 17.95 3.96 -30.05
C GLY A 17 17.44 4.87 -28.92
N PRO A 18 17.93 6.12 -28.78
CA PRO A 18 17.88 6.88 -27.53
C PRO A 18 16.47 7.37 -27.19
N THR A 19 15.58 6.46 -26.80
CA THR A 19 14.37 6.77 -26.08
C THR A 19 14.80 6.94 -24.63
N ARG A 20 14.95 8.21 -24.24
CA ARG A 20 15.10 8.63 -22.85
C ARG A 20 14.11 7.81 -22.00
N PRO A 21 14.55 7.07 -20.97
CA PRO A 21 13.63 6.37 -20.09
C PRO A 21 12.63 7.40 -19.55
N PRO A 22 11.34 7.05 -19.41
CA PRO A 22 10.38 7.97 -18.80
C PRO A 22 10.95 8.39 -17.45
N PRO A 23 10.92 9.70 -17.11
CA PRO A 23 11.45 10.16 -15.85
C PRO A 23 10.75 9.38 -14.71
N PRO A 24 11.49 9.02 -13.64
CA PRO A 24 10.86 8.49 -12.44
C PRO A 24 9.74 9.44 -12.03
N LEU A 25 8.59 8.88 -11.64
CA LEU A 25 7.37 9.60 -11.29
C LEU A 25 7.72 10.81 -10.41
N ASP A 26 7.70 11.99 -11.01
CA ASP A 26 8.15 13.23 -10.39
C ASP A 26 7.06 13.72 -9.43
N LEU A 27 7.29 13.58 -8.12
CA LEU A 27 6.38 14.07 -7.09
C LEU A 27 6.55 15.59 -6.87
N GLY A 28 6.75 16.36 -7.93
CA GLY A 28 7.02 17.81 -7.85
C GLY A 28 8.44 18.15 -7.37
N GLY A 29 9.45 17.40 -7.82
CA GLY A 29 10.87 17.57 -7.51
C GLY A 29 11.38 16.70 -6.36
N ALA A 30 10.49 15.93 -5.73
CA ALA A 30 10.84 14.99 -4.67
C ALA A 30 10.78 13.55 -5.19
N THR A 31 11.79 12.75 -4.84
CA THR A 31 11.80 11.31 -5.12
C THR A 31 11.67 10.57 -3.79
N VAL A 32 10.64 9.74 -3.67
CA VAL A 32 10.50 8.84 -2.52
C VAL A 32 11.65 7.84 -2.59
N TYR A 33 12.42 7.75 -1.51
CA TYR A 33 13.65 6.94 -1.40
C TYR A 33 14.82 7.35 -2.32
N GLY A 34 14.84 8.61 -2.78
CA GLY A 34 16.10 9.30 -3.12
C GLY A 34 16.64 9.15 -4.54
N ALA A 35 15.84 8.82 -5.55
CA ALA A 35 16.31 8.85 -6.94
C ALA A 35 17.01 10.19 -7.29
N PRO A 36 18.20 10.18 -7.93
CA PRO A 36 18.86 9.02 -8.56
C PRO A 36 19.66 8.10 -7.61
N LEU A 37 19.83 8.46 -6.33
CA LEU A 37 20.51 7.68 -5.29
C LEU A 37 19.56 6.67 -4.62
N TRP A 38 18.95 5.79 -5.43
CA TRP A 38 18.01 4.77 -4.95
C TRP A 38 18.58 3.93 -3.80
N ASP A 39 17.87 3.91 -2.68
CA ASP A 39 18.22 3.12 -1.50
C ASP A 39 17.15 2.03 -1.25
N GLU A 40 17.38 0.84 -1.82
CA GLU A 40 16.50 -0.33 -1.69
C GLU A 40 16.26 -0.73 -0.22
N ALA A 41 17.23 -0.45 0.66
CA ALA A 41 17.10 -0.81 2.07
C ALA A 41 16.00 0.02 2.75
N ARG A 42 15.84 1.30 2.36
CA ARG A 42 14.75 2.17 2.87
C ARG A 42 13.38 1.71 2.38
N VAL A 43 13.30 1.39 1.09
CA VAL A 43 12.07 0.86 0.48
C VAL A 43 11.62 -0.42 1.20
N SER A 44 12.56 -1.33 1.42
CA SER A 44 12.31 -2.60 2.10
C SER A 44 11.94 -2.41 3.58
N ALA A 45 12.58 -1.45 4.25
CA ALA A 45 12.29 -1.13 5.64
C ALA A 45 10.86 -0.59 5.84
N ASP A 46 10.33 0.14 4.85
CA ASP A 46 8.98 0.71 4.89
C ASP A 46 7.93 -0.16 4.18
N ASN A 47 8.30 -1.31 3.62
CA ASN A 47 7.36 -2.23 2.98
C ASN A 47 6.64 -3.12 4.01
N PRO A 48 5.33 -2.93 4.25
CA PRO A 48 4.60 -3.69 5.26
C PRO A 48 4.44 -5.17 4.92
N VAL A 49 4.41 -5.54 3.63
CA VAL A 49 4.30 -6.93 3.15
C VAL A 49 5.60 -7.70 3.41
N GLN A 50 6.76 -7.05 3.32
CA GLN A 50 8.04 -7.67 3.67
C GLN A 50 8.24 -7.78 5.19
N ARG A 51 7.48 -7.01 5.97
CA ARG A 51 7.59 -6.93 7.44
C ARG A 51 6.38 -7.50 8.18
N ILE A 52 5.65 -8.43 7.57
CA ILE A 52 4.40 -9.02 8.11
C ILE A 52 4.53 -9.51 9.56
N GLU A 53 5.66 -10.15 9.89
CA GLU A 53 5.89 -10.68 11.24
C GLU A 53 5.93 -9.61 12.32
N SER A 54 6.27 -8.36 11.97
CA SER A 54 6.29 -7.24 12.91
C SER A 54 4.89 -6.83 13.39
N TYR A 55 3.83 -7.32 12.73
CA TYR A 55 2.44 -7.02 13.07
C TYR A 55 1.81 -7.99 14.08
N ARG A 56 2.55 -9.00 14.57
CA ARG A 56 2.06 -9.88 15.63
C ARG A 56 1.74 -9.10 16.90
N ASN A 57 0.75 -9.60 17.64
CA ASN A 57 0.26 -9.02 18.90
C ASN A 57 -0.27 -7.58 18.77
N LYS A 58 -0.52 -7.11 17.55
CA LYS A 58 -1.18 -5.83 17.28
C LYS A 58 -2.63 -6.09 16.88
N ARG A 59 -3.50 -5.14 17.18
CA ARG A 59 -4.81 -5.07 16.52
C ARG A 59 -4.62 -4.38 15.17
N ILE A 60 -5.14 -4.99 14.12
CA ILE A 60 -5.03 -4.48 12.75
C ILE A 60 -6.43 -4.33 12.20
N PHE A 61 -6.74 -3.15 11.68
CA PHE A 61 -7.97 -2.86 10.95
C PHE A 61 -7.56 -2.15 9.65
N LEU A 62 -8.23 -2.50 8.56
CA LEU A 62 -7.95 -1.98 7.23
C LEU A 62 -9.25 -1.39 6.64
N ALA A 63 -9.18 -0.22 6.02
CA ALA A 63 -10.31 0.38 5.33
C ALA A 63 -9.87 0.95 3.98
N ALA A 64 -10.57 0.59 2.90
CA ALA A 64 -10.33 1.12 1.56
C ALA A 64 -11.64 1.34 0.80
N GLY A 65 -11.63 2.35 -0.07
CA GLY A 65 -12.68 2.59 -1.05
C GLY A 65 -12.66 1.55 -2.18
N THR A 66 -13.82 1.25 -2.77
CA THR A 66 -13.97 0.28 -3.87
C THR A 66 -14.30 0.90 -5.23
N SER A 67 -14.54 2.21 -5.28
CA SER A 67 -14.80 2.93 -6.53
C SER A 67 -13.88 4.13 -6.60
N PRO A 68 -13.27 4.42 -7.76
CA PRO A 68 -12.74 5.74 -7.98
C PRO A 68 -13.93 6.72 -7.99
N ASP A 69 -13.94 7.69 -7.08
CA ASP A 69 -14.76 8.88 -7.29
C ASP A 69 -14.05 9.77 -8.33
N PRO A 70 -14.77 10.52 -9.18
CA PRO A 70 -14.18 11.24 -10.29
C PRO A 70 -13.47 12.50 -9.78
N VAL A 71 -12.24 12.33 -9.29
CA VAL A 71 -11.32 13.44 -9.05
C VAL A 71 -10.00 12.98 -9.67
N ASN A 72 -9.51 13.77 -10.63
CA ASN A 72 -8.20 13.71 -11.30
C ASN A 72 -7.59 12.35 -11.73
N TRP A 73 -7.06 12.31 -12.95
CA TRP A 73 -6.31 11.18 -13.50
C TRP A 73 -5.10 10.74 -12.64
N PHE A 74 -4.54 11.65 -11.83
CA PHE A 74 -3.50 11.36 -10.83
C PHE A 74 -4.03 10.54 -9.64
N ASP A 75 -5.29 10.71 -9.25
CA ASP A 75 -5.91 9.90 -8.20
C ASP A 75 -6.23 8.49 -8.72
N THR A 76 -6.55 8.31 -10.01
CA THR A 76 -6.88 6.99 -10.58
C THR A 76 -5.72 5.98 -10.52
N ILE A 77 -4.48 6.43 -10.70
CA ILE A 77 -3.28 5.58 -10.61
C ILE A 77 -2.98 5.22 -9.15
N ASN A 78 -3.18 6.13 -8.21
CA ASN A 78 -2.95 5.87 -6.79
C ASN A 78 -4.09 5.04 -6.17
N GLU A 79 -5.34 5.31 -6.52
CA GLU A 79 -6.52 4.73 -5.87
C GLU A 79 -6.75 3.26 -6.25
N THR A 80 -6.43 2.88 -7.50
CA THR A 80 -6.39 1.45 -7.88
C THR A 80 -5.32 0.69 -7.07
N GLN A 81 -4.19 1.34 -6.80
CA GLN A 81 -3.10 0.76 -6.01
C GLN A 81 -3.44 0.68 -4.52
N VAL A 82 -4.26 1.60 -3.98
CA VAL A 82 -4.69 1.55 -2.57
C VAL A 82 -5.54 0.31 -2.30
N LEU A 83 -6.57 0.03 -3.13
CA LEU A 83 -7.40 -1.16 -2.94
C LEU A 83 -6.61 -2.45 -3.19
N ALA A 84 -5.78 -2.47 -4.24
CA ALA A 84 -4.92 -3.61 -4.54
C ALA A 84 -3.91 -3.89 -3.42
N GLY A 85 -3.24 -2.85 -2.92
CA GLY A 85 -2.28 -2.92 -1.82
C GLY A 85 -2.93 -3.34 -0.50
N GLN A 86 -4.13 -2.82 -0.20
CA GLN A 86 -4.90 -3.31 0.96
C GLN A 86 -5.17 -4.80 0.83
N ARG A 87 -5.67 -5.27 -0.32
CA ARG A 87 -6.02 -6.68 -0.54
C ARG A 87 -4.77 -7.57 -0.49
N GLU A 88 -3.64 -7.12 -1.03
CA GLU A 88 -2.35 -7.81 -0.94
C GLU A 88 -1.90 -7.95 0.51
N PHE A 89 -1.87 -6.85 1.25
CA PHE A 89 -1.46 -6.84 2.66
C PHE A 89 -2.39 -7.69 3.52
N ARG A 90 -3.71 -7.57 3.33
CA ARG A 90 -4.72 -8.43 3.98
C ARG A 90 -4.44 -9.91 3.70
N ALA A 91 -4.21 -10.27 2.45
CA ALA A 91 -3.94 -11.65 2.08
C ALA A 91 -2.64 -12.16 2.73
N ALA A 92 -1.61 -11.31 2.84
CA ALA A 92 -0.37 -11.65 3.52
C ALA A 92 -0.58 -11.87 5.04
N LEU A 93 -1.33 -10.99 5.71
CA LEU A 93 -1.71 -11.17 7.12
C LEU A 93 -2.48 -12.49 7.34
N GLY A 94 -3.45 -12.78 6.46
CA GLY A 94 -4.22 -14.01 6.50
C GLY A 94 -3.35 -15.27 6.34
N ARG A 95 -2.42 -15.26 5.39
CA ARG A 95 -1.45 -16.37 5.22
C ARG A 95 -0.55 -16.57 6.44
N ALA A 96 -0.19 -15.50 7.15
CA ALA A 96 0.63 -15.55 8.35
C ALA A 96 -0.16 -15.88 9.64
N GLY A 97 -1.48 -16.06 9.53
CA GLY A 97 -2.37 -16.33 10.66
C GLY A 97 -2.50 -15.14 11.63
N ILE A 98 -2.26 -13.92 11.17
CA ILE A 98 -2.35 -12.71 12.02
C ILE A 98 -3.80 -12.21 12.02
N PRO A 99 -4.45 -12.10 13.20
CA PRO A 99 -5.82 -11.60 13.29
C PRO A 99 -5.93 -10.15 12.77
N HIS A 100 -6.91 -9.90 11.92
CA HIS A 100 -7.16 -8.58 11.34
C HIS A 100 -8.64 -8.41 10.97
N GLU A 101 -9.10 -7.16 11.00
CA GLU A 101 -10.41 -6.71 10.52
C GLU A 101 -10.20 -5.93 9.21
N TRP A 102 -11.16 -5.99 8.27
CA TRP A 102 -11.09 -5.17 7.06
C TRP A 102 -12.47 -4.76 6.55
N HIS A 103 -12.53 -3.57 5.95
CA HIS A 103 -13.74 -3.02 5.36
C HIS A 103 -13.43 -2.44 3.96
N GLU A 104 -14.28 -2.79 3.00
CA GLU A 104 -14.20 -2.30 1.61
C GLU A 104 -15.48 -1.49 1.32
N LEU A 105 -15.35 -0.16 1.44
CA LEU A 105 -16.34 0.92 1.31
C LEU A 105 -16.71 1.31 -0.15
N PRO A 106 -17.97 1.35 -0.67
CA PRO A 106 -18.23 2.03 -1.96
C PRO A 106 -17.80 3.50 -1.98
N GLY A 107 -17.20 3.98 -3.06
CA GLY A 107 -16.70 5.36 -3.22
C GLY A 107 -15.19 5.50 -3.01
N GLY A 108 -14.65 6.70 -3.24
CA GLY A 108 -13.22 6.96 -3.28
C GLY A 108 -12.60 7.50 -1.99
N HIS A 109 -11.57 8.33 -2.14
CA HIS A 109 -10.84 9.04 -1.08
C HIS A 109 -11.68 10.08 -0.33
N TYR A 110 -12.53 9.63 0.58
CA TYR A 110 -13.23 10.52 1.52
C TYR A 110 -13.25 9.94 2.94
N PHE A 111 -13.28 10.85 3.91
CA PHE A 111 -13.34 10.47 5.32
C PHE A 111 -14.74 9.98 5.70
N ARG A 112 -14.82 8.73 6.18
CA ARG A 112 -16.07 8.09 6.62
C ARG A 112 -16.13 8.14 8.15
N HIS A 113 -16.99 8.99 8.68
CA HIS A 113 -17.10 9.22 10.12
C HIS A 113 -17.48 7.95 10.89
N GLU A 114 -18.39 7.14 10.33
CA GLU A 114 -18.88 5.91 10.94
C GLU A 114 -17.78 4.85 11.01
N MET A 115 -16.92 4.78 9.99
CA MET A 115 -15.78 3.87 9.98
C MET A 115 -14.75 4.28 11.04
N PHE A 116 -14.48 5.58 11.14
CA PHE A 116 -13.58 6.13 12.15
C PHE A 116 -14.05 5.86 13.58
N LEU A 117 -15.34 6.07 13.89
CA LEU A 117 -15.90 5.78 15.21
C LEU A 117 -15.73 4.31 15.59
N ARG A 118 -15.99 3.38 14.67
CA ARG A 118 -15.82 1.95 14.91
C ARG A 118 -14.36 1.58 15.22
N ASP A 119 -13.40 2.16 14.49
CA ASP A 119 -11.98 1.92 14.76
C ASP A 119 -11.57 2.49 16.11
N LEU A 120 -12.04 3.71 16.44
CA LEU A 120 -11.82 4.39 17.72
C LEU A 120 -12.37 3.58 18.89
N ASP A 121 -13.61 3.11 18.81
CA ASP A 121 -14.24 2.28 19.84
C ASP A 121 -13.43 1.01 20.11
N GLY A 122 -12.94 0.36 19.05
CA GLY A 122 -12.12 -0.83 19.20
C GLY A 122 -10.70 -0.57 19.73
N MET A 123 -10.17 0.66 19.58
CA MET A 123 -8.95 1.10 20.27
C MET A 123 -9.23 1.30 21.76
N LEU A 124 -10.27 2.09 22.09
CA LEU A 124 -10.66 2.40 23.45
C LEU A 124 -10.95 1.13 24.27
N ALA A 125 -11.60 0.14 23.67
CA ALA A 125 -11.89 -1.15 24.31
C ALA A 125 -10.65 -1.94 24.76
N ARG A 126 -9.45 -1.62 24.24
CA ARG A 126 -8.18 -2.26 24.62
C ARG A 126 -7.31 -1.40 25.53
N LEU A 127 -7.67 -0.14 25.74
CA LEU A 127 -6.97 0.73 26.67
C LEU A 127 -7.47 0.46 28.09
N ARG A 128 -6.54 0.16 29.00
CA ARG A 128 -6.82 0.19 30.43
C ARG A 128 -6.55 1.60 30.94
N ARG A 129 -7.34 2.09 31.90
CA ARG A 129 -6.99 3.30 32.63
C ARG A 129 -5.56 3.17 33.16
N ALA A 130 -4.74 4.19 32.91
CA ALA A 130 -3.52 4.36 33.66
C ALA A 130 -3.93 4.66 35.11
N GLY A 131 -3.51 3.79 36.03
CA GLY A 131 -3.64 3.97 37.47
C GLY A 131 -2.30 4.30 38.06
#